data_AF-A0A1J4ZSU1-F1
#
_entry.id   AF-A0A1J4ZSU1-F1
#
_cell.length_a   1.000
_cell.length_b   1.000
_cell.length_c   1.000
_cell.angle_alpha   90.00
_cell.angle_beta   90.00
_cell.angle_gamma   90.00
#
_symmetry.space_group_name_H-M   'P 1'
#
loop_
_entity.id
_entity.type
_entity.pdbx_description
1 polymer ?
#
loop_
_entity_poly.entity_id
_entity_poly.type
_entity_poly.pdbx_seq_one_letter_code
_entity_poly.pdbx_strand_id
1 'polypeptide(L)'
;MCYLLDKNIARYAIAGLRYGRLRPLTREELGTLAFWRMMEEQNASLFISHVSLHILRRLVRYAEVRALLDAVDVLWPTRYYTRWTRRLQETTGLTREDCAQIALGSFGSSSDGRILGVQYLVTYDQSLTAGYRNHRDALDRRLHAMTVQLRAPFDQVALPHLAAPDEFPGV
;
A
#
# COMPACT_ATOMS: atom_id res chain seq x y z
N MET A 1 -7.00 -10.68 -4.63
CA MET A 1 -6.99 -9.21 -4.52
C MET A 1 -5.60 -8.77 -4.08
N CYS A 2 -5.18 -7.54 -4.41
CA CYS A 2 -3.83 -7.03 -4.13
C CYS A 2 -3.91 -5.79 -3.24
N TYR A 3 -3.04 -5.74 -2.23
CA TYR A 3 -3.01 -4.70 -1.21
C TYR A 3 -1.59 -4.17 -1.03
N LEU A 4 -1.40 -2.86 -1.12
CA LEU A 4 -0.14 -2.20 -0.75
C LEU A 4 -0.23 -1.75 0.71
N LEU A 5 0.65 -2.29 1.56
CA LEU A 5 0.78 -1.93 2.96
C LEU A 5 1.68 -0.70 3.10
N ASP A 6 1.15 0.36 3.69
CA ASP A 6 1.94 1.52 4.08
C ASP A 6 2.92 1.16 5.23
N LYS A 7 3.94 1.99 5.44
CA LYS A 7 4.98 1.80 6.46
C LYS A 7 4.41 1.69 7.88
N ASN A 8 3.30 2.37 8.16
CA ASN A 8 2.65 2.31 9.46
C ASN A 8 2.05 0.92 9.71
N ILE A 9 1.43 0.30 8.71
CA ILE A 9 0.87 -1.06 8.79
C ILE A 9 1.99 -2.07 9.06
N ALA A 10 3.07 -2.02 8.29
CA ALA A 10 4.23 -2.89 8.52
C ALA A 10 4.78 -2.72 9.96
N ARG A 11 4.84 -1.48 10.47
CA ARG A 11 5.27 -1.19 11.84
C ARG A 11 4.33 -1.80 12.88
N TYR A 12 3.02 -1.64 12.73
CA TYR A 12 2.04 -2.19 13.67
C TYR A 12 2.02 -3.72 13.64
N ALA A 13 2.16 -4.34 12.47
CA ALA A 13 2.30 -5.79 12.34
C ALA A 13 3.51 -6.31 13.14
N ILE A 14 4.69 -5.71 12.90
CA ILE A 14 5.93 -6.07 13.60
C ILE A 14 5.82 -5.84 15.10
N ALA A 15 5.29 -4.69 15.52
CA ALA A 15 5.13 -4.36 16.93
C ALA A 15 4.16 -5.31 17.64
N GLY A 16 3.02 -5.62 17.01
CA GLY A 16 2.04 -6.55 17.54
C GLY A 16 2.60 -7.97 17.69
N LEU A 17 3.30 -8.48 16.67
CA LEU A 17 3.97 -9.78 16.75
C LEU A 17 5.04 -9.83 17.84
N ARG A 18 5.83 -8.76 17.98
CA ARG A 18 6.94 -8.70 18.94
C ARG A 18 6.47 -8.55 20.39
N TYR A 19 5.48 -7.70 20.63
CA TYR A 19 5.11 -7.25 21.97
C TYR A 19 3.77 -7.79 22.46
N GLY A 20 2.96 -8.44 21.63
CA GLY A 20 1.62 -8.92 21.99
C GLY A 20 1.57 -9.95 23.11
N ARG A 21 2.71 -10.57 23.45
CA ARG A 21 2.84 -11.47 24.62
C ARG A 21 3.25 -10.75 25.91
N LEU A 22 3.75 -9.52 25.80
CA LEU A 22 4.32 -8.75 26.91
C LEU A 22 3.36 -7.65 27.40
N ARG A 23 2.48 -7.18 26.52
CA ARG A 23 1.46 -6.19 26.85
C ARG A 23 0.21 -6.39 26.00
N PRO A 24 -0.95 -5.83 26.42
CA PRO A 24 -2.09 -5.69 25.53
C PRO A 24 -1.68 -4.98 24.22
N LEU A 25 -2.24 -5.46 23.12
CA LEU A 25 -2.08 -4.86 21.80
C LEU A 25 -2.80 -3.51 21.76
N THR A 26 -2.23 -2.53 21.04
CA THR A 26 -2.99 -1.32 20.72
C THR A 26 -4.08 -1.66 19.69
N ARG A 27 -5.04 -0.75 19.51
CA ARG A 27 -6.10 -0.93 18.52
C ARG A 27 -5.53 -1.15 17.11
N GLU A 28 -4.54 -0.35 16.72
CA GLU A 28 -3.90 -0.41 15.41
C GLU A 28 -3.09 -1.69 15.20
N GLU A 29 -2.44 -2.18 16.25
CA GLU A 29 -1.72 -3.46 16.22
C GLU A 29 -2.69 -4.62 16.08
N LEU A 30 -3.77 -4.62 16.86
CA LEU A 30 -4.80 -5.65 16.78
C LEU A 30 -5.48 -5.66 15.41
N GLY A 31 -5.94 -4.50 14.93
CA GLY A 31 -6.58 -4.36 13.63
C GLY A 31 -5.65 -4.75 12.47
N THR A 32 -4.36 -4.40 12.54
CA THR A 32 -3.38 -4.84 11.55
C THR A 32 -3.20 -6.36 11.53
N LEU A 33 -3.08 -7.00 12.70
CA LEU A 33 -2.89 -8.46 12.77
C LEU A 33 -4.15 -9.22 12.35
N ALA A 34 -5.34 -8.72 12.73
CA ALA A 34 -6.61 -9.28 12.29
C ALA A 34 -6.79 -9.15 10.77
N PHE A 35 -6.47 -7.99 10.20
CA PHE A 35 -6.44 -7.78 8.75
C PHE A 35 -5.47 -8.74 8.05
N TRP A 36 -4.23 -8.85 8.53
CA TRP A 36 -3.25 -9.77 7.93
C TRP A 36 -3.80 -11.20 7.93
N ARG A 37 -4.29 -11.70 9.07
CA ARG A 37 -4.87 -13.05 9.15
C ARG A 37 -6.01 -13.26 8.15
N MET A 38 -6.93 -12.31 8.05
CA MET A 38 -8.02 -12.36 7.08
C MET A 38 -7.51 -12.42 5.63
N MET A 39 -6.44 -11.67 5.31
CA MET A 39 -5.84 -11.69 3.97
C MET A 39 -5.17 -13.03 3.65
N GLU A 40 -4.54 -13.67 4.63
CA GLU A 40 -4.03 -15.04 4.49
C GLU A 40 -5.17 -16.03 4.22
N GLU A 41 -6.27 -15.96 4.98
CA GLU A 41 -7.45 -16.82 4.81
C GLU A 41 -8.10 -16.64 3.42
N GLN A 42 -8.03 -15.43 2.85
CA GLN A 42 -8.55 -15.11 1.52
C GLN A 42 -7.53 -15.33 0.38
N ASN A 43 -6.32 -15.80 0.70
CA ASN A 43 -5.22 -15.94 -0.25
C ASN A 43 -4.98 -14.64 -1.07
N ALA A 44 -5.03 -13.51 -0.37
CA ALA A 44 -4.80 -12.19 -0.95
C ALA A 44 -3.29 -11.90 -1.08
N SER A 45 -2.93 -11.14 -2.11
CA SER A 45 -1.54 -10.72 -2.32
C SER A 45 -1.26 -9.44 -1.55
N LEU A 46 -0.39 -9.53 -0.57
CA LEU A 46 0.08 -8.38 0.21
C LEU A 46 1.40 -7.88 -0.35
N PHE A 47 1.52 -6.57 -0.51
CA PHE A 47 2.71 -5.92 -1.04
C PHE A 47 3.22 -4.86 -0.08
N ILE A 48 4.52 -4.68 -0.05
CA ILE A 48 5.17 -3.50 0.52
C ILE A 48 5.89 -2.71 -0.57
N SER A 49 6.18 -1.44 -0.31
CA SER A 49 7.03 -0.66 -1.21
C SER A 49 8.48 -1.15 -1.21
N HIS A 50 9.18 -1.02 -2.34
CA HIS A 50 10.63 -1.28 -2.41
C HIS A 50 11.45 -0.45 -1.38
N VAL A 51 10.95 0.73 -0.98
CA VAL A 51 11.57 1.56 0.08
C VAL A 51 11.41 0.88 1.44
N SER A 52 10.21 0.38 1.76
CA SER A 52 9.94 -0.37 2.99
C SER A 52 10.82 -1.62 3.07
N LEU A 53 10.97 -2.35 1.96
CA LEU A 53 11.85 -3.52 1.89
C LEU A 53 13.30 -3.17 2.29
N HIS A 54 13.84 -2.06 1.78
CA HIS A 54 15.22 -1.66 2.10
C HIS A 54 15.44 -1.41 3.60
N ILE A 55 14.44 -0.87 4.28
CA ILE A 55 14.46 -0.67 5.74
C ILE A 55 14.35 -2.02 6.45
N LEU A 56 13.38 -2.84 6.08
CA LEU A 56 13.09 -4.11 6.75
C LEU A 56 14.21 -5.14 6.57
N ARG A 57 14.91 -5.15 5.43
CA ARG A 57 16.08 -6.02 5.20
C ARG A 57 17.19 -5.82 6.23
N ARG A 58 17.36 -4.60 6.74
CA ARG A 58 18.34 -4.30 7.82
C ARG A 58 17.92 -4.87 9.17
N LEU A 59 16.65 -5.22 9.32
CA LEU A 59 16.03 -5.73 10.54
C LEU A 59 15.66 -7.22 10.44
N VAL A 60 16.04 -7.90 9.34
CA VAL A 60 15.70 -9.31 9.06
C VAL A 60 16.20 -10.31 10.11
N ARG A 61 17.09 -9.90 11.01
CA ARG A 61 17.53 -10.73 12.14
C ARG A 61 16.40 -11.00 13.14
N TYR A 62 15.40 -10.12 13.22
CA TYR A 62 14.24 -10.29 14.10
C TYR A 62 13.20 -11.21 13.45
N ALA A 63 12.65 -12.15 14.23
CA ALA A 63 11.77 -13.18 13.71
C ALA A 63 10.46 -12.62 13.17
N GLU A 64 9.90 -11.62 13.84
CA GLU A 64 8.69 -10.90 13.42
C GLU A 64 8.86 -10.15 12.10
N VAL A 65 10.08 -9.67 11.80
CA VAL A 65 10.39 -9.02 10.51
C VAL A 65 10.49 -10.06 9.40
N ARG A 66 11.06 -11.23 9.67
CA ARG A 66 11.07 -12.35 8.71
C ARG A 66 9.65 -12.82 8.41
N ALA A 67 8.85 -13.05 9.44
CA ALA A 67 7.45 -13.45 9.27
C ALA A 67 6.68 -12.48 8.37
N LEU A 68 6.86 -11.16 8.54
CA LEU A 68 6.26 -10.18 7.64
C LEU A 68 6.81 -10.26 6.22
N LEU A 69 8.14 -10.34 6.06
CA LEU A 69 8.77 -10.41 4.73
C LEU A 69 8.44 -11.70 3.97
N ASP A 70 8.19 -12.80 4.67
CA ASP A 70 7.80 -14.08 4.08
C ASP A 70 6.32 -14.07 3.61
N ALA A 71 5.50 -13.18 4.16
CA ALA A 71 4.08 -13.06 3.84
C ALA A 71 3.74 -11.94 2.83
N VAL A 72 4.73 -11.13 2.41
CA VAL A 72 4.51 -10.00 1.51
C VAL A 72 5.45 -10.03 0.31
N ASP A 73 4.93 -9.62 -0.83
CA ASP A 73 5.70 -9.30 -2.03
C ASP A 73 6.10 -7.82 -2.06
N VAL A 74 6.86 -7.43 -3.08
CA VAL A 74 7.37 -6.06 -3.24
C VAL A 74 6.84 -5.44 -4.52
N LEU A 75 6.28 -4.23 -4.39
CA LEU A 75 5.93 -3.39 -5.55
C LEU A 75 7.08 -2.47 -5.93
N TRP A 76 7.40 -2.51 -7.23
CA TRP A 76 8.44 -1.72 -7.86
C TRP A 76 7.83 -0.63 -8.75
N PRO A 77 8.37 0.59 -8.74
CA PRO A 77 7.97 1.64 -9.68
C PRO A 77 8.11 1.20 -11.13
N THR A 78 7.11 1.49 -11.97
CA THR A 78 7.20 1.27 -13.42
C THR A 78 7.34 2.60 -14.20
N ARG A 79 7.32 2.51 -15.53
CA ARG A 79 7.56 3.61 -16.48
C ARG A 79 6.82 4.91 -16.18
N TYR A 80 5.56 4.83 -15.75
CA TYR A 80 4.70 6.00 -15.58
C TYR A 80 4.57 6.49 -14.13
N TYR A 81 5.21 5.78 -13.19
CA TYR A 81 5.21 6.09 -11.76
C TYR A 81 5.60 7.55 -11.50
N THR A 82 6.78 7.99 -11.93
CA THR A 82 7.30 9.33 -11.62
C THR A 82 6.41 10.44 -12.20
N ARG A 83 5.90 10.24 -13.42
CA ARG A 83 4.97 11.17 -14.05
C ARG A 83 3.67 11.27 -13.25
N TRP A 84 3.15 10.14 -12.80
CA TRP A 84 1.92 10.10 -12.00
C TRP A 84 2.10 10.70 -10.61
N THR A 85 3.20 10.42 -9.92
CA THR A 85 3.57 11.04 -8.64
C THR A 85 3.57 12.57 -8.73
N ARG A 86 4.13 13.15 -9.81
CA ARG A 86 4.11 14.60 -10.02
C ARG A 86 2.69 15.14 -10.21
N ARG A 87 1.86 14.46 -11.00
CA ARG A 87 0.45 14.85 -11.21
C ARG A 87 -0.36 14.79 -9.92
N LEU A 88 -0.12 13.79 -9.07
CA LEU A 88 -0.75 13.70 -7.75
C LEU A 88 -0.40 14.93 -6.89
N GLN A 89 0.88 15.30 -6.82
CA GLN A 89 1.32 16.50 -6.07
C GLN A 89 0.66 17.77 -6.59
N GLU A 90 0.66 17.96 -7.91
CA GLU A 90 0.01 19.11 -8.57
C GLU A 90 -1.51 19.18 -8.33
N THR A 91 -2.19 18.08 -8.00
CA THR A 91 -3.64 18.05 -7.81
C THR A 91 -4.06 18.21 -6.36
N THR A 92 -3.30 17.62 -5.44
CA THR A 92 -3.77 17.34 -4.08
C THR A 92 -3.08 18.16 -3.00
N GLY A 93 -1.87 18.67 -3.26
CA GLY A 93 -1.02 19.24 -2.22
C GLY A 93 -0.50 18.23 -1.18
N LEU A 94 -0.75 16.93 -1.37
CA LEU A 94 -0.20 15.87 -0.51
C LEU A 94 1.33 15.86 -0.55
N THR A 95 1.93 15.26 0.48
CA THR A 95 3.38 15.16 0.54
C THR A 95 3.94 14.32 -0.63
N ARG A 96 5.23 14.50 -0.92
CA ARG A 96 5.90 13.70 -1.94
C ARG A 96 5.86 12.21 -1.63
N GLU A 97 5.94 11.83 -0.36
CA GLU A 97 5.89 10.43 0.08
C GLU A 97 4.51 9.82 -0.14
N ASP A 98 3.45 10.54 0.24
CA ASP A 98 2.06 10.10 0.05
C ASP A 98 1.71 9.92 -1.43
N CYS A 99 2.09 10.92 -2.25
CA CYS A 99 1.92 10.84 -3.69
C CYS A 99 2.70 9.68 -4.31
N ALA A 100 3.87 9.35 -3.75
CA ALA A 100 4.66 8.21 -4.18
C ALA A 100 3.95 6.88 -3.84
N GLN A 101 3.36 6.74 -2.65
CA GLN A 101 2.61 5.54 -2.28
C GLN A 101 1.36 5.33 -3.16
N ILE A 102 0.57 6.38 -3.38
CA ILE A 102 -0.59 6.31 -4.29
C ILE A 102 -0.15 5.98 -5.72
N ALA A 103 0.94 6.59 -6.19
CA ALA A 103 1.47 6.31 -7.51
C ALA A 103 1.98 4.88 -7.64
N LEU A 104 2.59 4.33 -6.60
CA LEU A 104 3.00 2.93 -6.55
C LEU A 104 1.78 2.01 -6.54
N GLY A 105 0.71 2.39 -5.86
CA GLY A 105 -0.54 1.64 -5.91
C GLY A 105 -1.23 1.66 -7.29
N SER A 106 -0.93 2.63 -8.16
CA SER A 106 -1.51 2.68 -9.52
C SER A 106 -0.58 2.08 -10.58
N PHE A 107 0.71 2.42 -10.52
CA PHE A 107 1.73 2.10 -11.53
C PHE A 107 2.91 1.29 -10.95
N GLY A 108 2.73 0.64 -9.80
CA GLY A 108 3.69 -0.33 -9.27
C GLY A 108 3.50 -1.69 -9.93
N SER A 109 4.57 -2.48 -9.99
CA SER A 109 4.51 -3.85 -10.49
C SER A 109 5.22 -4.83 -9.56
N SER A 110 4.73 -6.06 -9.50
CA SER A 110 5.48 -7.18 -8.93
C SER A 110 6.75 -7.43 -9.76
N SER A 111 7.74 -8.10 -9.16
CA SER A 111 9.02 -8.41 -9.82
C SER A 111 8.87 -9.28 -11.05
N ASP A 112 7.85 -10.14 -11.09
CA ASP A 112 7.52 -11.02 -12.22
C ASP A 112 6.64 -10.34 -13.30
N GLY A 113 6.25 -9.08 -13.09
CA GLY A 113 5.44 -8.31 -14.04
C GLY A 113 3.97 -8.72 -14.13
N ARG A 114 3.50 -9.65 -13.28
CA ARG A 114 2.12 -10.16 -13.33
C ARG A 114 1.10 -9.19 -12.75
N ILE A 115 1.52 -8.35 -11.81
CA ILE A 115 0.68 -7.35 -11.16
C ILE A 115 1.05 -5.97 -11.69
N LEU A 116 0.06 -5.17 -12.04
CA LEU A 116 0.20 -3.73 -12.30
C LEU A 116 -0.85 -2.97 -11.50
N GLY A 117 -0.38 -2.19 -10.53
CA GLY A 117 -1.22 -1.54 -9.54
C GLY A 117 -1.83 -2.51 -8.54
N VAL A 118 -2.53 -1.96 -7.54
CA VAL A 118 -3.24 -2.70 -6.50
C VAL A 118 -4.65 -2.15 -6.35
N GLN A 119 -5.54 -2.96 -5.79
CA GLN A 119 -6.90 -2.54 -5.50
C GLN A 119 -6.93 -1.62 -4.27
N TYR A 120 -6.10 -1.89 -3.27
CA TYR A 120 -6.10 -1.15 -2.01
C TYR A 120 -4.70 -0.68 -1.60
N LEU A 121 -4.63 0.53 -1.06
CA LEU A 121 -3.53 1.03 -0.25
C LEU A 121 -4.01 1.06 1.20
N VAL A 122 -3.40 0.23 2.04
CA VAL A 122 -3.81 0.05 3.44
C VAL A 122 -2.98 0.96 4.33
N THR A 123 -3.63 1.84 5.08
CA THR A 123 -2.96 2.81 5.96
C THR A 123 -3.89 3.27 7.09
N TYR A 124 -3.33 3.57 8.26
CA TYR A 124 -4.04 4.30 9.32
C TYR A 124 -3.86 5.83 9.22
N ASP A 125 -3.16 6.34 8.21
CA ASP A 125 -2.96 7.78 8.05
C ASP A 125 -4.26 8.46 7.57
N GLN A 126 -4.94 9.11 8.52
CA GLN A 126 -6.20 9.81 8.27
C GLN A 126 -6.00 11.07 7.42
N SER A 127 -4.85 11.75 7.53
CA SER A 127 -4.57 12.96 6.76
C SER A 127 -4.38 12.61 5.28
N LEU A 128 -3.62 11.54 5.01
CA LEU A 128 -3.48 10.96 3.67
C LEU A 128 -4.85 10.54 3.11
N THR A 129 -5.62 9.79 3.89
CA THR A 129 -6.92 9.27 3.47
C THR A 129 -7.90 10.40 3.15
N ALA A 130 -8.02 11.40 4.03
CA ALA A 130 -8.89 12.55 3.82
C ALA A 130 -8.44 13.39 2.61
N GLY A 131 -7.14 13.72 2.53
CA GLY A 131 -6.59 14.50 1.42
C GLY A 131 -6.78 13.81 0.07
N TYR A 132 -6.63 12.48 0.04
CA TYR A 132 -6.89 11.68 -1.15
C TYR A 132 -8.39 11.66 -1.53
N ARG A 133 -9.27 11.35 -0.56
CA ARG A 133 -10.72 11.27 -0.78
C ARG A 133 -11.29 12.61 -1.29
N ASN A 134 -10.83 13.73 -0.74
CA ASN A 134 -11.25 15.08 -1.15
C ASN A 134 -10.95 15.40 -2.64
N HIS A 135 -9.97 14.73 -3.24
CA HIS A 135 -9.54 14.98 -4.61
C HIS A 135 -9.84 13.80 -5.55
N ARG A 136 -10.55 12.77 -5.08
CA ARG A 136 -10.70 11.49 -5.80
C ARG A 136 -11.20 11.67 -7.23
N ASP A 137 -12.27 12.43 -7.44
CA ASP A 137 -12.85 12.65 -8.77
C ASP A 137 -11.90 13.39 -9.71
N ALA A 138 -11.16 14.37 -9.18
CA ALA A 138 -10.18 15.11 -9.97
C ALA A 138 -9.00 14.22 -10.36
N LEU A 139 -8.58 13.33 -9.46
CA LEU A 139 -7.53 12.36 -9.70
C LEU A 139 -7.96 11.31 -10.73
N ASP A 140 -9.18 10.76 -10.64
CA ASP A 140 -9.69 9.78 -11.60
C ASP A 140 -9.74 10.38 -13.01
N ARG A 141 -10.24 11.62 -13.16
CA ARG A 141 -10.21 12.34 -14.45
C ARG A 141 -8.79 12.52 -14.98
N ARG A 142 -7.84 12.90 -14.11
CA ARG A 142 -6.42 13.07 -14.51
C ARG A 142 -5.75 11.75 -14.87
N LEU A 143 -6.03 10.67 -14.14
CA LEU A 143 -5.51 9.34 -14.45
C LEU A 143 -6.06 8.86 -15.78
N HIS A 144 -7.37 8.99 -16.01
CA HIS A 144 -8.01 8.61 -17.27
C HIS A 144 -7.41 9.38 -18.47
N ALA A 145 -7.31 10.71 -18.35
CA ALA A 145 -6.68 11.54 -19.40
C ALA A 145 -5.22 11.15 -19.68
N MET A 146 -4.50 10.66 -18.66
CA MET A 146 -3.12 10.20 -18.81
C MET A 146 -3.02 8.81 -19.46
N THR A 147 -4.01 7.94 -19.24
CA THR A 147 -3.96 6.50 -19.56
C THR A 147 -4.63 6.14 -20.87
N VAL A 148 -5.62 6.91 -21.31
CA VAL A 148 -6.42 6.64 -22.54
C VAL A 148 -5.60 6.51 -23.83
N GLN A 149 -4.40 7.08 -23.86
CA GLN A 149 -3.48 7.01 -25.02
C GLN A 149 -2.33 6.01 -24.83
N LEU A 150 -2.25 5.35 -23.68
CA LEU A 150 -1.19 4.40 -23.38
C LEU A 150 -1.52 3.04 -23.99
N ARG A 151 -0.49 2.21 -24.17
CA ARG A 151 -0.67 0.81 -24.57
C ARG A 151 -0.88 -0.05 -23.34
N ALA A 152 -1.59 -1.15 -23.51
CA ALA A 152 -1.65 -2.23 -22.54
C ALA A 152 -0.25 -2.61 -22.02
N PRO A 153 -0.12 -2.91 -20.71
CA PRO A 153 -1.20 -2.92 -19.69
C PRO A 153 -1.51 -1.55 -19.05
N PHE A 154 -0.86 -0.46 -19.47
CA PHE A 154 -0.92 0.83 -18.77
C PHE A 154 -2.20 1.64 -19.03
N ASP A 155 -3.02 1.22 -19.98
CA ASP A 155 -4.36 1.76 -20.25
C ASP A 155 -5.42 1.25 -19.26
N GLN A 156 -5.10 0.21 -18.48
CA GLN A 156 -6.01 -0.46 -17.54
C GLN A 156 -5.75 -0.12 -16.08
N VAL A 157 -4.76 0.73 -15.79
CA VAL A 157 -4.44 1.10 -14.40
C VAL A 157 -5.59 1.88 -13.76
N ALA A 158 -5.76 1.66 -12.47
CA ALA A 158 -6.76 2.35 -11.65
C ALA A 158 -6.09 3.00 -10.44
N LEU A 159 -6.79 3.97 -9.88
CA LEU A 159 -6.44 4.54 -8.59
C LEU A 159 -6.82 3.57 -7.45
N PRO A 160 -5.92 3.27 -6.50
CA PRO A 160 -6.22 2.36 -5.40
C PRO A 160 -7.27 2.96 -4.45
N HIS A 161 -8.05 2.11 -3.80
CA HIS A 161 -8.87 2.50 -2.66
C HIS A 161 -7.98 2.65 -1.42
N LEU A 162 -8.20 3.71 -0.64
CA LEU A 162 -7.51 3.90 0.65
C LEU A 162 -8.42 3.46 1.78
N ALA A 163 -7.93 2.53 2.59
CA ALA A 163 -8.64 1.97 3.72
C ALA A 163 -7.71 1.65 4.89
N ALA A 164 -8.18 1.85 6.11
CA ALA A 164 -7.59 1.31 7.31
C ALA A 164 -7.90 -0.19 7.43
N PRO A 165 -7.06 -0.98 8.12
CA PRO A 165 -7.35 -2.38 8.43
C PRO A 165 -8.76 -2.60 9.01
N ASP A 166 -9.19 -1.76 9.96
CA ASP A 166 -10.50 -1.85 10.63
C ASP A 166 -11.70 -1.58 9.70
N GLU A 167 -11.49 -1.08 8.48
CA GLU A 167 -12.56 -0.84 7.50
C GLU A 167 -12.88 -2.10 6.68
N PHE A 168 -12.12 -3.18 6.82
CA PHE A 168 -12.37 -4.43 6.11
C PHE A 168 -13.31 -5.35 6.92
N PRO A 169 -14.34 -5.95 6.29
CA PRO A 169 -15.31 -6.78 7.00
C PRO A 169 -14.64 -8.03 7.58
N GLY A 170 -14.75 -8.22 8.89
CA GLY A 170 -14.15 -9.35 9.62
C GLY A 170 -12.87 -9.02 10.38
N VAL A 171 -12.42 -7.76 10.33
CA VAL A 171 -11.41 -7.16 11.22
C VAL A 171 -12.10 -6.53 12.42
#